data_AF-A0A3D1SER1-F1
#
_entry.id   AF-A0A3D1SER1-F1
#
_cell.length_a   1.000
_cell.length_b   1.000
_cell.length_c   1.000
_cell.angle_alpha   90.00
_cell.angle_beta   90.00
_cell.angle_gamma   90.00
#
_symmetry.space_group_name_H-M   'P 1'
#
loop_
_entity.id
_entity.type
_entity.pdbx_description
1 polymer ?
#
loop_
_entity_poly.entity_id
_entity_poly.type
_entity_poly.pdbx_seq_one_letter_code
_entity_poly.pdbx_strand_id
1 'polypeptide(L)'
;EHSGFDYSDGDLFKKASFIITPSENTPQIAVDLVSTLGACMNFGKVVIATPEQHDRNIAYTSQLAHVVSNAYVKSPSLFHADGFSAGSFLDLTRVAYLNEEMWSGLFLCNKEALLFEINNIIHSLSEYRDAMENDDIAALKELLKDGRERKEKSMEFYGQERKK
;
A
#
# COMPACT_ATOMS: atom_id res chain seq x y z
N GLU A 1 4.00 -15.77 2.22
CA GLU A 1 3.34 -15.57 3.54
C GLU A 1 3.40 -16.89 4.30
N HIS A 2 3.68 -16.84 5.60
CA HIS A 2 3.57 -17.99 6.48
C HIS A 2 2.27 -17.85 7.29
N SER A 3 1.55 -18.95 7.51
CA SER A 3 0.24 -18.94 8.16
C SER A 3 0.09 -20.09 9.15
N GLY A 4 -0.80 -19.93 10.13
CA GLY A 4 -1.04 -20.91 11.19
C GLY A 4 -0.39 -20.54 12.53
N PHE A 5 -0.76 -21.26 13.58
CA PHE A 5 -0.34 -20.98 14.96
C PHE A 5 1.18 -21.07 15.15
N ASP A 6 1.85 -21.97 14.42
CA ASP A 6 3.30 -22.17 14.49
C ASP A 6 4.12 -20.94 14.08
N TYR A 7 3.49 -19.99 13.37
CA TYR A 7 4.10 -18.73 12.95
C TYR A 7 3.60 -17.52 13.76
N SER A 8 2.96 -17.76 14.91
CA SER A 8 2.58 -16.68 15.82
C SER A 8 3.81 -16.08 16.49
N ASP A 9 3.78 -14.77 16.70
CA ASP A 9 4.84 -14.00 17.33
C ASP A 9 4.22 -13.10 18.41
N GLY A 10 4.81 -13.10 19.61
CA GLY A 10 4.38 -12.23 20.72
C GLY A 10 4.61 -10.74 20.43
N ASP A 11 5.53 -10.43 19.52
CA ASP A 11 5.87 -9.07 19.10
C ASP A 11 5.17 -8.67 17.77
N LEU A 12 4.25 -9.49 17.24
CA LEU A 12 3.62 -9.31 15.92
C LEU A 12 3.05 -7.90 15.69
N PHE A 13 2.48 -7.29 16.73
CA PHE A 13 1.79 -6.01 16.65
C PHE A 13 2.65 -4.81 17.01
N LYS A 14 3.90 -5.03 17.41
CA LYS A 14 4.79 -3.98 17.90
C LYS A 14 5.00 -2.91 16.82
N LYS A 15 4.72 -1.65 17.16
CA LYS A 15 4.77 -0.48 16.26
C LYS A 15 3.78 -0.52 15.08
N ALA A 16 2.93 -1.55 14.95
CA ALA A 16 1.90 -1.59 13.92
C ALA A 16 0.79 -0.56 14.19
N SER A 17 -0.02 -0.27 13.17
CA SER A 17 -1.22 0.54 13.34
C SER A 17 -2.40 -0.35 13.73
N PHE A 18 -3.20 0.08 14.71
CA PHE A 18 -4.45 -0.56 15.05
C PHE A 18 -5.63 0.30 14.59
N ILE A 19 -6.34 -0.13 13.56
CA ILE A 19 -7.43 0.65 12.97
C ILE A 19 -8.75 0.18 13.56
N ILE A 20 -9.57 1.12 14.04
CA ILE A 20 -10.90 0.88 14.57
C ILE A 20 -11.90 1.66 13.72
N THR A 21 -12.94 0.96 13.25
CA THR A 21 -14.00 1.53 12.42
C THR A 21 -15.35 1.52 13.15
N PRO A 22 -15.57 2.41 14.12
CA PRO A 22 -16.84 2.46 14.84
C PRO A 22 -17.98 2.84 13.90
N SER A 23 -19.14 2.22 14.10
CA SER A 23 -20.41 2.66 13.49
C SER A 23 -21.06 3.74 14.36
N GLU A 24 -22.10 4.40 13.83
CA GLU A 24 -22.88 5.42 14.57
C GLU A 24 -23.45 4.91 15.90
N ASN A 25 -23.74 3.62 15.99
CA ASN A 25 -24.29 2.99 17.18
C ASN A 25 -23.24 2.41 18.13
N THR A 26 -21.94 2.56 17.81
CA THR A 26 -20.86 2.04 18.65
C THR A 26 -20.68 2.94 19.87
N PRO A 27 -20.90 2.44 21.10
CA PRO A 27 -20.72 3.26 22.30
C PRO A 27 -19.27 3.69 22.46
N GLN A 28 -19.02 4.94 22.84
CA GLN A 28 -17.66 5.45 23.03
C GLN A 28 -16.84 4.59 24.00
N ILE A 29 -17.47 4.06 25.05
CA ILE A 29 -16.81 3.17 26.02
C ILE A 29 -16.24 1.90 25.36
N ALA A 30 -16.87 1.38 24.30
CA ALA A 30 -16.36 0.23 23.57
C ALA A 30 -15.14 0.62 22.72
N VAL A 31 -15.16 1.80 22.09
CA VAL A 31 -14.01 2.34 21.35
C VAL A 31 -12.82 2.56 22.28
N ASP A 32 -13.05 3.15 23.46
CA ASP A 32 -12.01 3.42 24.45
C ASP A 32 -11.40 2.11 24.99
N LEU A 33 -12.24 1.11 25.26
CA LEU A 33 -11.80 -0.21 25.71
C LEU A 33 -10.90 -0.90 24.66
N VAL A 34 -11.35 -0.95 23.40
CA VAL A 34 -10.59 -1.58 22.32
C VAL A 34 -9.30 -0.79 22.03
N SER A 35 -9.35 0.54 22.10
CA SER A 35 -8.16 1.39 21.96
C SER A 35 -7.13 1.10 23.05
N THR A 36 -7.59 0.95 24.30
CA THR A 36 -6.73 0.59 25.44
C THR A 36 -6.11 -0.79 25.26
N LEU A 37 -6.90 -1.77 24.79
CA LEU A 37 -6.39 -3.11 24.48
C LEU A 37 -5.28 -3.07 23.43
N GLY A 38 -5.45 -2.30 22.34
CA GLY A 38 -4.42 -2.11 21.33
C GLY A 38 -3.13 -1.54 21.91
N ALA A 39 -3.23 -0.54 22.79
CA ALA A 39 -2.06 0.01 23.48
C ALA A 39 -1.35 -1.04 24.37
N CYS A 40 -2.12 -1.85 25.11
CA CYS A 40 -1.57 -2.95 25.91
C CYS A 40 -0.87 -4.03 25.07
N MET A 41 -1.26 -4.19 23.80
CA MET A 41 -0.64 -5.10 22.83
C MET A 41 0.55 -4.48 22.07
N ASN A 42 1.06 -3.32 22.51
CA ASN A 42 2.19 -2.59 21.92
C ASN A 42 2.01 -2.11 20.46
N PHE A 43 0.77 -1.94 20.01
CA PHE A 43 0.53 -1.21 18.76
C PHE A 43 1.10 0.21 18.86
N GLY A 44 1.71 0.69 17.77
CA GLY A 44 2.37 2.00 17.74
C GLY A 44 1.40 3.18 17.71
N LYS A 45 0.20 2.97 17.17
CA LYS A 45 -0.87 3.97 17.13
C LYS A 45 -2.23 3.31 16.95
N VAL A 46 -3.25 3.92 17.55
CA VAL A 46 -4.67 3.63 17.27
C VAL A 46 -5.19 4.67 16.29
N VAL A 47 -5.85 4.23 15.23
CA VAL A 47 -6.43 5.10 14.20
C VAL A 47 -7.93 4.86 14.16
N ILE A 48 -8.70 5.91 14.40
CA ILE A 48 -10.16 5.86 14.24
C ILE A 48 -10.50 6.34 12.82
N ALA A 49 -11.26 5.54 12.07
CA ALA A 49 -11.68 5.86 10.72
C ALA A 49 -13.13 5.40 10.50
N THR A 50 -13.82 5.96 9.50
CA THR A 50 -15.04 5.30 9.01
C THR A 50 -14.66 4.06 8.20
N PRO A 51 -15.55 3.07 8.02
CA PRO A 51 -15.30 1.92 7.14
C PRO A 51 -14.85 2.35 5.73
N GLU A 52 -15.50 3.36 5.15
CA GLU A 52 -15.19 3.84 3.81
C GLU A 52 -13.82 4.51 3.75
N GLN A 53 -13.43 5.23 4.81
CA GLN A 53 -12.11 5.84 4.89
C GLN A 53 -11.00 4.79 5.07
N HIS A 54 -11.26 3.74 5.85
CA HIS A 54 -10.37 2.59 5.95
C HIS A 54 -10.15 1.95 4.59
N ASP A 55 -11.23 1.62 3.89
CA ASP A 55 -11.20 0.91 2.62
C ASP A 55 -10.49 1.70 1.51
N ARG A 56 -10.76 3.01 1.40
CA ARG A 56 -10.02 3.90 0.48
C ARG A 56 -8.52 3.94 0.80
N ASN A 57 -8.17 4.06 2.08
CA ASN A 57 -6.77 4.13 2.47
C ASN A 57 -6.05 2.79 2.25
N ILE A 58 -6.68 1.66 2.55
CA ILE A 58 -6.12 0.32 2.33
C ILE A 58 -5.97 0.02 0.84
N ALA A 59 -6.91 0.46 0.01
CA ALA A 59 -6.80 0.35 -1.45
C ALA A 59 -5.50 0.99 -1.94
N TYR A 60 -5.23 2.25 -1.54
CA TYR A 60 -4.03 2.97 -1.98
C TYR A 60 -2.74 2.50 -1.30
N THR A 61 -2.74 2.38 0.02
CA THR A 61 -1.51 2.18 0.81
C THR A 61 -1.04 0.72 0.89
N SER A 62 -1.90 -0.23 0.50
CA SER A 62 -1.59 -1.66 0.54
C SER A 62 -1.97 -2.37 -0.76
N GLN A 63 -3.27 -2.46 -1.08
CA GLN A 63 -3.74 -3.35 -2.15
C GLN A 63 -3.20 -2.96 -3.53
N LEU A 64 -3.16 -1.66 -3.86
CA LEU A 64 -2.59 -1.18 -5.11
C LEU A 64 -1.10 -1.55 -5.22
N ALA A 65 -0.34 -1.41 -4.14
CA ALA A 65 1.09 -1.77 -4.14
C ALA A 65 1.28 -3.26 -4.44
N HIS A 66 0.46 -4.13 -3.86
CA HIS A 66 0.45 -5.56 -4.15
C HIS A 66 0.07 -5.87 -5.60
N VAL A 67 -0.97 -5.23 -6.14
CA VAL A 67 -1.39 -5.40 -7.54
C VAL A 67 -0.30 -4.96 -8.50
N VAL A 68 0.29 -3.78 -8.30
CA VAL A 68 1.37 -3.25 -9.16
C VAL A 68 2.60 -4.13 -9.08
N SER A 69 3.01 -4.54 -7.87
CA SER A 69 4.14 -5.43 -7.66
C SER A 69 3.95 -6.79 -8.35
N ASN A 70 2.77 -7.39 -8.20
CA ASN A 70 2.41 -8.66 -8.85
C ASN A 70 2.28 -8.52 -10.37
N ALA A 71 1.78 -7.39 -10.88
CA ALA A 71 1.72 -7.12 -12.32
C ALA A 71 3.11 -6.92 -12.92
N TYR A 72 4.01 -6.24 -12.20
CA TYR A 72 5.37 -5.94 -12.65
C TYR A 72 6.17 -7.23 -12.92
N VAL A 73 6.07 -8.23 -12.03
CA VAL A 73 6.76 -9.52 -12.20
C VAL A 73 6.18 -10.40 -13.31
N LYS A 74 5.06 -10.04 -13.93
CA LYS A 74 4.51 -10.79 -15.08
C LYS A 74 5.21 -10.48 -16.41
N SER A 75 6.07 -9.46 -16.44
CA SER A 75 6.87 -9.18 -17.63
C SER A 75 7.76 -10.39 -17.96
N PRO A 76 7.81 -10.85 -19.23
CA PRO A 76 8.70 -11.94 -19.63
C PRO A 76 10.17 -11.61 -19.34
N SER A 77 10.53 -10.32 -19.29
CA SER A 77 11.87 -9.84 -18.95
C SER A 77 12.35 -10.28 -17.55
N LEU A 78 11.46 -10.68 -16.65
CA LEU A 78 11.81 -11.15 -15.30
C LEU A 78 12.90 -12.24 -15.35
N PHE A 79 12.82 -13.16 -16.30
CA PHE A 79 13.75 -14.29 -16.43
C PHE A 79 14.89 -14.04 -17.42
N HIS A 80 14.96 -12.83 -17.99
CA HIS A 80 15.93 -12.44 -19.01
C HIS A 80 16.73 -11.19 -18.60
N ALA A 81 16.86 -10.97 -17.29
CA ALA A 81 17.59 -9.83 -16.75
C ALA A 81 19.12 -10.05 -16.69
N ASP A 82 19.66 -11.19 -17.17
CA ASP A 82 21.10 -11.47 -17.29
C ASP A 82 21.97 -11.13 -16.06
N GLY A 83 21.41 -11.31 -14.86
CA GLY A 83 22.10 -10.98 -13.60
C GLY A 83 22.11 -9.50 -13.23
N PHE A 84 21.48 -8.63 -14.04
CA PHE A 84 21.21 -7.25 -13.68
C PHE A 84 20.06 -7.18 -12.66
N SER A 85 20.41 -6.87 -11.41
CA SER A 85 19.44 -6.53 -10.38
C SER A 85 19.77 -5.16 -9.80
N ALA A 86 18.77 -4.27 -9.78
CA ALA A 86 18.84 -3.01 -9.04
C ALA A 86 18.10 -3.14 -7.71
N GLY A 87 18.53 -2.37 -6.69
CA GLY A 87 17.80 -2.32 -5.41
C GLY A 87 16.33 -1.93 -5.58
N SER A 88 16.04 -1.03 -6.53
CA SER A 88 14.68 -0.60 -6.87
C SER A 88 13.78 -1.74 -7.37
N PHE A 89 14.34 -2.70 -8.10
CA PHE A 89 13.61 -3.89 -8.55
C PHE A 89 13.19 -4.75 -7.37
N LEU A 90 14.13 -5.04 -6.45
CA LEU A 90 13.86 -5.84 -5.26
C LEU A 90 12.85 -5.15 -4.32
N ASP A 91 12.96 -3.82 -4.16
CA ASP A 91 12.03 -3.04 -3.35
C ASP A 91 10.60 -3.07 -3.91
N LEU A 92 10.47 -2.87 -5.23
CA LEU A 92 9.16 -2.85 -5.90
C LEU A 92 8.51 -4.24 -5.91
N THR A 93 9.30 -5.31 -6.02
CA THR A 93 8.80 -6.70 -6.14
C THR A 93 8.68 -7.46 -4.81
N ARG A 94 9.12 -6.87 -3.70
CA ARG A 94 9.08 -7.48 -2.36
C ARG A 94 7.71 -8.01 -1.95
N VAL A 95 6.64 -7.39 -2.43
CA VAL A 95 5.24 -7.72 -2.07
C VAL A 95 4.48 -8.43 -3.20
N ALA A 96 5.18 -8.89 -4.24
CA ALA A 96 4.58 -9.57 -5.39
C ALA A 96 4.07 -10.99 -5.07
N TYR A 97 4.57 -11.59 -3.97
CA TYR A 97 4.13 -12.90 -3.50
C TYR A 97 2.78 -12.78 -2.78
N LEU A 98 1.71 -13.22 -3.45
CA LEU A 98 0.34 -13.17 -2.95
C LEU A 98 -0.20 -14.60 -2.82
N ASN A 99 -0.85 -14.92 -1.71
CA ASN A 99 -1.74 -16.07 -1.64
C ASN A 99 -3.03 -15.77 -2.43
N GLU A 100 -3.24 -16.45 -3.55
CA GLU A 100 -4.32 -16.18 -4.50
C GLU A 100 -5.73 -16.35 -3.91
N GLU A 101 -5.91 -17.32 -3.01
CA GLU A 101 -7.19 -17.58 -2.36
C GLU A 101 -7.57 -16.44 -1.41
N MET A 102 -6.64 -16.02 -0.55
CA MET A 102 -6.86 -14.93 0.40
C MET A 102 -7.00 -13.58 -0.31
N TRP A 103 -6.07 -13.24 -1.20
CA TRP A 103 -6.00 -11.92 -1.80
C TRP A 103 -7.10 -11.65 -2.82
N SER A 104 -7.58 -12.67 -3.54
CA SER A 104 -8.73 -12.50 -4.45
C SER A 104 -9.99 -12.08 -3.68
N GLY A 105 -10.25 -12.70 -2.52
CA GLY A 105 -11.33 -12.29 -1.61
C GLY A 105 -11.16 -10.85 -1.12
N LEU A 106 -9.97 -10.50 -0.61
CA LEU A 106 -9.70 -9.14 -0.11
C LEU A 106 -9.85 -8.06 -1.19
N PHE A 107 -9.38 -8.33 -2.42
CA PHE A 107 -9.53 -7.40 -3.54
C PHE A 107 -10.99 -7.23 -3.96
N LEU A 108 -11.77 -8.32 -3.99
CA LEU A 108 -13.18 -8.25 -4.36
C LEU A 108 -14.04 -7.60 -3.26
N CYS A 109 -13.72 -7.79 -1.98
CA CYS A 109 -14.38 -7.09 -0.87
C CYS A 109 -14.19 -5.57 -0.93
N ASN A 110 -13.04 -5.09 -1.43
CA ASN A 110 -12.73 -3.66 -1.56
C ASN A 110 -12.69 -3.18 -3.03
N LYS A 111 -13.48 -3.83 -3.89
CA LYS A 111 -13.38 -3.70 -5.35
C LYS A 111 -13.45 -2.26 -5.85
N GLU A 112 -14.40 -1.47 -5.35
CA GLU A 112 -14.65 -0.12 -5.86
C GLU A 112 -13.47 0.81 -5.60
N ALA A 113 -12.96 0.83 -4.35
CA ALA A 113 -11.81 1.64 -4.00
C ALA A 113 -10.53 1.15 -4.71
N LEU A 114 -10.34 -0.16 -4.83
CA LEU A 114 -9.17 -0.70 -5.53
C LEU A 114 -9.21 -0.40 -7.04
N LEU A 115 -10.38 -0.50 -7.69
CA LEU A 115 -10.51 -0.15 -9.11
C LEU A 115 -10.24 1.33 -9.37
N PHE A 116 -10.67 2.22 -8.46
CA PHE A 116 -10.33 3.64 -8.54
C PHE A 116 -8.81 3.84 -8.59
N GLU A 117 -8.08 3.19 -7.68
CA GLU A 117 -6.63 3.29 -7.60
C GLU A 117 -5.90 2.63 -8.79
N ILE A 118 -6.40 1.48 -9.28
CA ILE A 118 -5.88 0.82 -10.49
C ILE A 118 -6.03 1.74 -11.71
N ASN A 119 -7.17 2.39 -11.88
CA ASN A 119 -7.38 3.30 -13.00
C ASN A 119 -6.47 4.51 -12.94
N ASN A 120 -6.24 5.08 -11.74
CA ASN A 120 -5.32 6.20 -11.56
C ASN A 120 -3.89 5.83 -11.93
N ILE A 121 -3.37 4.68 -11.48
CA ILE A 121 -2.00 4.29 -11.83
C ILE A 121 -1.85 3.98 -13.32
N ILE A 122 -2.86 3.37 -13.97
CA ILE A 122 -2.88 3.15 -15.41
C ILE A 122 -2.82 4.48 -16.16
N HIS A 123 -3.59 5.47 -15.73
CA HIS A 123 -3.57 6.80 -16.31
C HIS A 123 -2.18 7.44 -16.20
N SER A 124 -1.61 7.49 -14.99
CA SER A 124 -0.27 8.06 -14.81
C SER A 124 0.80 7.33 -15.62
N LEU A 125 0.79 6.00 -15.66
CA LEU A 125 1.73 5.22 -16.50
C LEU A 125 1.57 5.52 -17.99
N SER A 126 0.34 5.78 -18.44
CA SER A 126 0.07 6.14 -19.84
C SER A 126 0.63 7.53 -20.16
N GLU A 127 0.56 8.50 -19.25
CA GLU A 127 1.17 9.83 -19.45
C GLU A 127 2.69 9.72 -19.66
N TYR A 128 3.39 8.89 -18.87
CA TYR A 128 4.82 8.64 -19.07
C TYR A 128 5.11 7.97 -20.41
N ARG A 129 4.32 6.94 -20.79
CA ARG A 129 4.46 6.27 -22.08
C ARG A 129 4.29 7.26 -23.23
N ASP A 130 3.21 8.06 -23.21
CA ASP A 130 2.86 8.96 -24.30
C ASP A 130 3.89 10.09 -24.45
N ALA A 131 4.43 10.61 -23.34
CA ALA A 131 5.53 11.58 -23.39
C ALA A 131 6.79 10.98 -24.05
N MET A 132 7.10 9.71 -23.76
CA MET A 132 8.24 9.01 -24.36
C MET A 132 8.02 8.65 -25.84
N GLU A 133 6.82 8.22 -26.22
CA GLU A 133 6.48 7.88 -27.62
C GLU A 133 6.56 9.11 -28.55
N ASN A 134 6.32 10.30 -28.02
CA ASN A 134 6.36 11.55 -28.77
C ASN A 134 7.70 12.31 -28.67
N ASP A 135 8.72 11.71 -28.03
CA ASP A 135 10.00 12.37 -27.72
C ASP A 135 9.82 13.73 -26.99
N ASP A 136 8.73 13.89 -26.23
CA ASP A 136 8.39 15.14 -25.54
C ASP A 136 9.14 15.25 -24.20
N ILE A 137 10.38 15.72 -24.29
CA ILE A 137 11.26 15.94 -23.15
C ILE A 137 10.65 16.94 -22.14
N ALA A 138 9.86 17.91 -22.60
CA ALA A 138 9.27 18.92 -21.72
C ALA A 138 8.17 18.30 -20.86
N ALA A 139 7.25 17.55 -21.48
CA ALA A 139 6.21 16.82 -20.76
C ALA A 139 6.80 15.80 -19.78
N LEU A 140 7.79 15.02 -20.21
CA LEU A 140 8.44 14.02 -19.35
C LEU A 140 9.10 14.66 -18.12
N LYS A 141 9.76 15.81 -18.28
CA LYS A 141 10.36 16.55 -17.15
C LYS A 141 9.31 17.06 -16.16
N GLU A 142 8.17 17.52 -16.65
CA GLU A 142 7.10 18.02 -15.77
C GLU A 142 6.46 16.87 -14.98
N LEU A 143 6.20 15.72 -15.62
CA LEU A 143 5.69 14.52 -14.93
C LEU A 143 6.64 14.06 -13.80
N LEU A 144 7.95 14.00 -14.09
CA LEU A 144 8.96 13.63 -13.09
C LEU A 144 9.05 14.66 -11.95
N LYS A 145 8.88 15.95 -12.26
CA LYS A 145 8.86 17.03 -11.26
C LYS A 145 7.64 16.93 -10.36
N ASP A 146 6.43 16.72 -10.91
CA ASP A 146 5.21 16.51 -10.12
C ASP A 146 5.36 15.29 -9.19
N GLY A 147 5.91 14.18 -9.70
CA GLY A 147 6.21 12.99 -8.88
C GLY A 147 7.17 13.28 -7.72
N ARG A 148 8.25 14.04 -7.97
CA ARG A 148 9.19 14.47 -6.92
C ARG A 148 8.50 15.34 -5.87
N GLU A 149 7.76 16.36 -6.28
CA GLU A 149 7.09 17.30 -5.37
C GLU A 149 6.03 16.61 -4.50
N ARG A 150 5.25 15.69 -5.09
CA ARG A 150 4.32 14.84 -4.32
C ARG A 150 5.06 13.97 -3.33
N LYS A 151 6.19 13.38 -3.72
CA LYS A 151 6.99 12.55 -2.81
C LYS A 151 7.53 13.37 -1.65
N GLU A 152 8.11 14.52 -1.90
CA GLU A 152 8.61 15.44 -0.88
C GLU A 152 7.49 15.81 0.11
N LYS A 153 6.33 16.24 -0.41
CA LYS A 153 5.16 16.55 0.42
C LYS A 153 4.68 15.33 1.22
N SER A 154 4.70 14.14 0.64
CA SER A 154 4.30 12.91 1.37
C SER A 154 5.20 12.63 2.59
N MET A 155 6.46 13.07 2.58
CA MET A 155 7.37 12.88 3.70
C MET A 155 6.98 13.71 4.94
N GLU A 156 6.17 14.77 4.77
CA GLU A 156 5.60 15.51 5.91
C GLU A 156 4.61 14.63 6.69
N PHE A 157 3.89 13.74 5.99
CA PHE A 157 2.88 12.86 6.57
C PHE A 157 3.46 11.51 7.03
N TYR A 158 4.36 10.91 6.24
CA TYR A 158 4.88 9.55 6.47
C TYR A 158 6.35 9.51 6.95
N GLY A 159 7.08 10.62 6.86
CA GLY A 159 8.52 10.65 7.16
C GLY A 159 8.88 10.60 8.64
N GLN A 160 7.92 10.87 9.54
CA GLN A 160 8.17 10.81 10.99
C GLN A 160 8.39 9.38 11.50
N GLU A 161 7.89 8.35 10.78
CA GLU A 161 8.04 6.94 11.17
C GLU A 161 9.48 6.41 10.96
N ARG A 162 10.33 7.10 10.18
CA ARG A 162 11.73 6.69 9.93
C ARG A 162 12.77 7.25 10.91
N LYS A 163 12.38 8.13 11.86
CA LYS A 163 13.32 8.82 12.77
C LYS A 163 13.43 8.20 14.19
N LYS A 164 13.05 6.94 14.39
CA LYS A 164 13.24 6.22 15.67
C LYS A 164 13.88 4.86 15.53
#